data_AF-A0A0N4TCK8-F1
#
_entry.id   AF-A0A0N4TCK8-F1
#
_cell.length_a   1.000
_cell.length_b   1.000
_cell.length_c   1.000
_cell.angle_alpha   90.00
_cell.angle_beta   90.00
_cell.angle_gamma   90.00
#
_symmetry.space_group_name_H-M   'P 1'
#
loop_
_entity.id
_entity.type
_entity.pdbx_description
1 polymer ?
#
loop_
_entity_poly.entity_id
_entity_poly.type
_entity_poly.pdbx_seq_one_letter_code
_entity_poly.pdbx_strand_id
1 'polypeptide(L)'
;SSRQPYVYLNCGHVQGKHAWGKNDKSESGILYKCPICLVDSSKIIQLVMGMESAFHLDSDTLDYAFNPCGHVASLSTVRYWSRIPLPHGTSSFHPVCPFCTSLLSMDKPYVRLIFQDHCSDS
;
A
#
# COMPACT_ATOMS: atom_id res chain seq x y z
N SER A 1 10.55 -4.18 -16.94
CA SER A 1 10.46 -3.74 -15.53
C SER A 1 10.58 -2.23 -15.30
N SER A 2 10.10 -1.34 -16.19
CA SER A 2 10.29 0.13 -16.05
C SER A 2 9.02 0.93 -15.72
N ARG A 3 7.90 0.28 -15.36
CA ARG A 3 6.59 0.95 -15.19
C ARG A 3 5.79 0.51 -13.97
N GLN A 4 6.41 -0.16 -12.99
CA GLN A 4 5.66 -0.55 -11.78
C GLN A 4 5.30 0.71 -10.98
N PRO A 5 4.01 0.90 -10.63
CA PRO A 5 3.58 2.06 -9.86
C PRO A 5 3.95 1.97 -8.38
N TYR A 6 4.06 3.13 -7.75
CA TYR A 6 4.31 3.33 -6.33
C TYR A 6 3.15 4.07 -5.70
N VAL A 7 2.80 3.73 -4.47
CA VAL A 7 1.76 4.42 -3.69
C VAL A 7 2.35 5.21 -2.53
N TYR A 8 1.84 6.41 -2.32
CA TYR A 8 2.09 7.26 -1.16
C TYR A 8 1.18 6.84 0.00
N LEU A 9 1.72 6.20 1.04
CA LEU A 9 0.89 5.51 2.04
C LEU A 9 -0.03 6.42 2.87
N ASN A 10 0.32 7.70 3.03
CA ASN A 10 -0.49 8.62 3.82
C ASN A 10 -1.75 9.06 3.05
N CYS A 11 -1.68 9.20 1.72
CA CYS A 11 -2.78 9.72 0.90
C CYS A 11 -3.37 8.73 -0.12
N GLY A 12 -2.71 7.62 -0.43
CA GLY A 12 -3.19 6.60 -1.36
C GLY A 12 -2.95 6.90 -2.84
N HIS A 13 -2.40 8.07 -3.17
CA HIS A 13 -2.08 8.42 -4.55
C HIS A 13 -1.00 7.54 -5.14
N VAL A 14 -1.22 7.11 -6.39
CA VAL A 14 -0.34 6.22 -7.14
C VAL A 14 0.41 6.99 -8.20
N GLN A 15 1.72 6.79 -8.31
CA GLN A 15 2.63 7.46 -9.24
C GLN A 15 3.76 6.56 -9.73
N GLY A 16 4.41 6.95 -10.83
CA GLY A 16 5.68 6.37 -11.25
C GLY A 16 6.82 6.68 -10.25
N LYS A 17 7.91 5.92 -10.34
CA LYS A 17 9.10 6.17 -9.52
C LYS A 17 9.73 7.53 -9.89
N HIS A 18 9.89 8.41 -8.92
CA HIS A 18 10.64 9.67 -9.08
C HIS A 18 11.38 10.05 -7.80
N ALA A 19 12.42 10.88 -7.93
CA ALA A 19 13.21 11.38 -6.79
C ALA A 19 12.67 12.71 -6.22
N TRP A 20 11.75 13.38 -6.94
CA TRP A 20 11.14 14.62 -6.49
C TRP A 20 10.39 14.45 -5.17
N GLY A 21 10.43 15.46 -4.30
CA GLY A 21 9.67 15.49 -3.05
C GLY A 21 10.28 14.68 -1.90
N LYS A 22 11.42 14.00 -2.11
CA LYS A 22 12.17 13.32 -1.06
C LYS A 22 12.91 14.34 -0.19
N ASN A 23 12.63 14.36 1.11
CA ASN A 23 13.29 15.20 2.09
C ASN A 23 13.96 14.34 3.18
N ASP A 24 15.30 14.30 3.13
CA ASP A 24 16.14 13.54 4.06
C ASP A 24 16.47 14.30 5.36
N LYS A 25 16.00 15.54 5.51
CA LYS A 25 16.36 16.44 6.62
C LYS A 25 15.30 16.55 7.72
N SER A 26 14.29 15.68 7.74
CA SER A 26 13.28 15.72 8.82
C SER A 26 13.78 14.98 10.06
N GLU A 27 13.53 15.52 11.25
CA GLU A 27 13.87 14.87 12.54
C GLU A 27 13.19 13.49 12.69
N SER A 28 12.15 13.22 11.89
CA SER A 28 11.35 12.00 11.90
C SER A 28 11.74 10.96 10.83
N GLY A 29 12.83 11.19 10.09
CA GLY A 29 13.31 10.31 9.01
C GLY A 29 13.06 10.86 7.60
N ILE A 30 13.04 9.98 6.59
CA ILE A 30 12.84 10.37 5.19
C ILE A 30 11.34 10.60 4.95
N LEU A 31 10.97 11.78 4.45
CA LEU A 31 9.61 12.09 4.01
C LEU A 31 9.54 12.21 2.50
N TYR A 32 8.42 11.77 1.93
CA TYR A 32 8.12 11.84 0.51
C TYR A 32 6.87 12.70 0.30
N LYS A 33 7.04 13.85 -0.37
CA LYS A 33 5.93 14.72 -0.73
C LYS A 33 5.17 14.15 -1.91
N CYS A 34 3.87 13.89 -1.74
CA CYS A 34 3.02 13.45 -2.84
C CYS A 34 2.89 14.57 -3.89
N PRO A 35 3.19 14.34 -5.18
CA PRO A 35 3.12 15.39 -6.20
C PRO A 35 1.69 15.82 -6.55
N ILE A 36 0.68 15.02 -6.17
CA ILE A 36 -0.73 15.29 -6.49
C ILE A 36 -1.38 16.16 -5.43
N CYS A 37 -1.20 15.81 -4.15
CA CYS A 37 -1.91 16.46 -3.04
C CYS A 37 -0.97 17.15 -2.04
N LEU A 38 0.34 17.11 -2.26
CA LEU A 38 1.39 17.72 -1.44
C LEU A 38 1.48 17.19 0.02
N VAL A 39 0.64 16.22 0.39
CA VAL A 39 0.70 15.49 1.67
C VAL A 39 2.01 14.72 1.77
N ASP A 40 2.70 14.89 2.89
CA ASP A 40 3.91 14.14 3.19
C ASP A 40 3.57 12.70 3.59
N SER A 41 4.28 11.75 2.99
CA SER A 41 4.21 10.33 3.29
C SER A 41 5.54 9.84 3.86
N SER A 42 5.48 9.11 4.96
CA SER A 42 6.68 8.50 5.57
C SER A 42 7.24 7.35 4.74
N LYS A 43 6.41 6.73 3.88
CA LYS A 43 6.81 5.66 2.97
C LYS A 43 6.11 5.79 1.63
N ILE A 44 6.87 5.49 0.58
CA ILE A 44 6.36 5.15 -0.74
C ILE A 44 6.68 3.68 -1.00
N ILE A 45 5.70 2.93 -1.48
CA ILE A 45 5.87 1.48 -1.67
C ILE A 45 5.48 1.08 -3.08
N GLN A 46 6.22 0.12 -3.63
CA GLN A 46 5.92 -0.44 -4.95
C GLN A 46 4.66 -1.31 -4.85
N LEU A 47 3.72 -1.14 -5.77
CA LEU A 47 2.54 -1.99 -5.85
C LEU A 47 2.90 -3.32 -6.50
N VAL A 48 2.40 -4.42 -5.95
CA VAL A 48 2.66 -5.79 -6.41
C VAL A 48 1.36 -6.59 -6.41
N MET A 49 1.15 -7.45 -7.40
CA MET A 49 -0.03 -8.33 -7.43
C MET A 49 0.20 -9.55 -6.55
N GLY A 50 -0.82 -9.97 -5.79
CA GLY A 50 -0.83 -11.27 -5.13
C GLY A 50 -0.96 -12.37 -6.17
N MET A 51 -0.08 -13.39 -6.13
CA MET A 51 -0.12 -14.48 -7.12
C MET A 51 -1.17 -15.55 -6.80
N GLU A 52 -1.52 -15.72 -5.52
CA GLU A 52 -2.37 -16.82 -5.06
C GLU A 52 -3.85 -16.43 -5.06
N SER A 53 -4.59 -16.94 -6.05
CA SER A 53 -6.02 -16.63 -6.23
C SER A 53 -6.89 -17.02 -5.04
N ALA A 54 -6.53 -18.09 -4.31
CA ALA A 54 -7.30 -18.56 -3.15
C ALA A 54 -7.34 -17.57 -1.98
N PHE A 55 -6.47 -16.56 -1.96
CA PHE A 55 -6.46 -15.53 -0.92
C PHE A 55 -7.36 -14.32 -1.25
N HIS A 56 -7.87 -14.22 -2.47
CA HIS A 56 -8.86 -13.23 -2.85
C HIS A 56 -10.26 -13.73 -2.49
N LEU A 57 -11.05 -12.89 -1.81
CA LEU A 57 -12.41 -13.26 -1.40
C LEU A 57 -13.47 -13.05 -2.48
N ASP A 58 -13.11 -12.26 -3.50
CA ASP A 58 -13.98 -11.85 -4.59
C ASP A 58 -13.12 -11.56 -5.84
N SER A 59 -13.78 -11.22 -6.93
CA SER A 59 -13.15 -10.75 -8.17
C SER A 59 -13.46 -9.27 -8.43
N ASP A 60 -13.65 -8.49 -7.36
CA ASP A 60 -13.94 -7.05 -7.45
C ASP A 60 -12.69 -6.23 -7.83
N THR A 61 -12.85 -4.90 -7.95
CA THR A 61 -11.77 -4.00 -8.31
C THR A 61 -10.63 -4.02 -7.29
N LEU A 62 -9.40 -4.02 -7.81
CA LEU A 62 -8.17 -4.08 -7.03
C LEU A 62 -7.69 -2.68 -6.63
N ASP A 63 -8.56 -1.95 -5.91
CA ASP A 63 -8.36 -0.54 -5.57
C ASP A 63 -7.78 -0.32 -4.16
N TYR A 64 -7.24 -1.37 -3.54
CA TYR A 64 -6.62 -1.30 -2.22
C TYR A 64 -5.27 -2.01 -2.21
N ALA A 65 -4.38 -1.58 -1.33
CA ALA A 65 -3.12 -2.27 -1.08
C ALA A 65 -2.86 -2.45 0.41
N PHE A 66 -2.30 -3.61 0.78
CA PHE A 66 -1.82 -3.87 2.14
C PHE A 66 -0.64 -2.96 2.49
N ASN A 67 -0.64 -2.41 3.70
CA ASN A 67 0.42 -1.56 4.25
C ASN A 67 1.22 -2.36 5.30
N PRO A 68 2.55 -2.51 5.15
CA PRO A 68 3.44 -1.74 4.26
C PRO A 68 3.89 -2.46 2.98
N CYS A 69 3.39 -3.66 2.67
CA CYS A 69 3.99 -4.48 1.62
C CYS A 69 3.56 -4.14 0.19
N GLY A 70 2.41 -3.49 -0.01
CA GLY A 70 1.96 -3.02 -1.33
C GLY A 70 1.26 -4.07 -2.17
N HIS A 71 0.88 -5.20 -1.58
CA HIS A 71 0.09 -6.21 -2.27
C HIS A 71 -1.32 -5.69 -2.53
N VAL A 72 -1.70 -5.65 -3.80
CA VAL A 72 -2.98 -5.11 -4.25
C VAL A 72 -4.08 -6.16 -4.09
N ALA A 73 -5.24 -5.75 -3.57
CA ALA A 73 -6.41 -6.59 -3.39
C ALA A 73 -7.70 -5.75 -3.40
N SER A 74 -8.85 -6.42 -3.40
CA SER A 74 -10.16 -5.78 -3.22
C SER A 74 -10.38 -5.31 -1.78
N LEU A 75 -11.38 -4.45 -1.58
CA LEU A 75 -11.74 -3.95 -0.25
C LEU A 75 -12.11 -5.08 0.72
N SER A 76 -12.90 -6.06 0.28
CA SER A 76 -13.32 -7.18 1.12
C SER A 76 -12.12 -8.00 1.55
N THR A 77 -11.21 -8.29 0.61
CA THR A 77 -9.99 -9.04 0.86
C THR A 77 -9.09 -8.34 1.89
N VAL A 78 -8.78 -7.05 1.71
CA VAL A 78 -7.92 -6.33 2.68
C VAL A 78 -8.57 -6.22 4.05
N ARG A 79 -9.90 -6.03 4.12
CA ARG A 79 -10.63 -5.95 5.40
C ARG A 79 -10.62 -7.26 6.15
N TYR A 80 -10.82 -8.37 5.46
CA TYR A 80 -10.85 -9.69 6.07
C TYR A 80 -9.49 -10.05 6.67
N TRP A 81 -8.42 -10.02 5.87
CA TRP A 81 -7.10 -10.41 6.32
C TRP A 81 -6.51 -9.46 7.37
N SER A 82 -6.88 -8.19 7.36
CA SER A 82 -6.44 -7.23 8.38
C SER A 82 -7.08 -7.45 9.76
N ARG A 83 -8.15 -8.26 9.84
CA ARG A 83 -8.85 -8.59 11.09
C ARG A 83 -8.48 -9.94 11.66
N ILE A 84 -7.71 -10.75 10.94
CA ILE A 84 -7.29 -12.08 11.38
C ILE A 84 -5.90 -11.95 12.00
N PRO A 85 -5.80 -11.89 13.34
CA PRO A 85 -4.51 -11.94 13.98
C PRO A 85 -3.89 -13.32 13.80
N LEU A 86 -2.64 -13.35 13.33
CA LEU A 86 -1.84 -14.57 13.39
C LEU A 86 -0.88 -14.50 14.57
N PRO A 87 -0.59 -15.65 15.23
CA PRO A 87 0.42 -15.71 16.26
C PRO A 87 1.77 -15.31 15.65
N HIS A 88 2.38 -14.29 16.23
CA HIS A 88 3.68 -13.77 15.87
C HIS A 88 4.61 -13.84 17.10
N GLY A 89 5.62 -14.69 17.02
CA GLY A 89 6.50 -14.99 18.14
C GLY A 89 5.77 -15.72 19.27
N THR A 90 6.21 -15.50 20.51
CA THR A 90 5.75 -16.25 21.68
C THR A 90 4.55 -15.63 22.42
N SER A 91 4.15 -14.40 22.09
CA SER A 91 3.18 -13.65 22.89
C SER A 91 2.40 -12.55 22.16
N SER A 92 2.52 -12.42 20.83
CA SER A 92 1.86 -11.33 20.11
C SER A 92 1.00 -11.83 18.94
N PHE A 93 -0.06 -11.09 18.64
CA PHE A 93 -1.05 -11.44 17.61
C PHE A 93 -1.14 -10.26 16.65
N HIS A 94 -0.67 -10.46 15.41
CA HIS A 94 -0.60 -9.39 14.42
C HIS A 94 -1.23 -9.85 13.11
N PRO A 95 -2.04 -9.01 12.46
CA PRO A 95 -2.51 -9.30 11.12
C PRO A 95 -1.32 -9.24 10.15
N VAL A 96 -1.33 -10.13 9.16
CA VAL A 96 -0.29 -10.21 8.13
C VAL A 96 -0.91 -10.15 6.74
N CYS A 97 -0.13 -9.71 5.76
CA CYS A 97 -0.49 -9.88 4.37
C CYS A 97 -0.53 -11.38 4.03
N PRO A 98 -1.63 -11.91 3.44
CA PRO A 98 -1.73 -13.34 3.10
C PRO A 98 -0.75 -13.75 1.99
N PHE A 99 -0.32 -12.81 1.14
CA PHE A 99 0.53 -13.12 -0.02
C PHE A 99 2.02 -13.22 0.31
N CYS A 100 2.48 -12.48 1.32
CA CYS A 100 3.91 -12.38 1.64
C CYS A 100 4.23 -12.43 3.12
N THR A 101 3.24 -12.67 3.98
CA THR A 101 3.38 -12.81 5.45
C THR A 101 3.97 -11.58 6.18
N SER A 102 4.09 -10.44 5.49
CA SER A 102 4.55 -9.21 6.11
C SER A 102 3.53 -8.71 7.14
N LEU A 103 4.01 -8.31 8.31
CA LEU A 103 3.18 -7.70 9.35
C LEU A 103 2.52 -6.44 8.81
N LEU A 104 1.21 -6.32 9.00
CA LEU A 104 0.46 -5.14 8.61
C LEU A 104 0.59 -4.04 9.67
N SER A 105 0.49 -2.79 9.23
CA SER A 105 0.40 -1.64 10.15
C SER A 105 -0.85 -1.76 11.02
N MET A 106 -0.70 -1.62 12.34
CA MET A 106 -1.82 -1.75 13.28
C MET A 106 -2.86 -0.63 13.13
N ASP A 107 -2.41 0.60 12.87
CA ASP A 107 -3.31 1.76 12.75
C ASP A 107 -3.96 1.86 11.36
N LYS A 108 -3.21 1.52 10.32
CA LYS A 108 -3.65 1.64 8.92
C LYS A 108 -3.15 0.43 8.09
N PRO A 109 -3.75 -0.76 8.25
CA PRO A 109 -3.25 -2.00 7.65
C PRO A 109 -3.38 -2.07 6.11
N TYR A 110 -4.17 -1.16 5.52
CA TYR A 110 -4.32 -1.02 4.08
C TYR A 110 -4.62 0.43 3.69
N VAL A 111 -4.43 0.75 2.42
CA VAL A 111 -4.70 2.06 1.84
C VAL A 111 -5.52 1.91 0.56
N ARG A 112 -6.48 2.82 0.34
CA ARG A 112 -7.17 2.93 -0.95
C ARG A 112 -6.23 3.52 -1.98
N LEU A 113 -6.16 2.92 -3.16
CA LEU A 113 -5.37 3.39 -4.28
C LEU A 113 -6.14 4.46 -5.05
N ILE A 114 -5.46 5.56 -5.35
CA ILE A 114 -5.99 6.66 -6.15
C ILE A 114 -5.05 6.81 -7.35
N PHE A 115 -5.47 6.25 -8.47
CA PHE A 115 -4.81 6.43 -9.74
C PHE A 115 -5.16 7.81 -10.29
N GLN A 116 -4.21 8.47 -10.97
CA GLN A 116 -4.58 9.64 -11.76
C GLN A 116 -5.43 9.16 -12.93
N ASP A 117 -6.65 9.69 -13.06
CA ASP A 117 -7.38 9.55 -14.30
C ASP A 117 -6.55 10.15 -15.42
N HIS A 118 -6.41 9.41 -16.52
CA HIS A 118 -5.83 9.95 -17.74
C HIS A 118 -6.70 11.12 -18.21
N CYS A 119 -6.30 12.36 -17.92
CA CYS A 119 -6.59 13.47 -18.80
C CYS A 119 -5.70 13.29 -20.05
N SER A 120 -6.11 12.39 -20.93
CA SER A 120 -5.62 12.23 -22.30
C SER A 120 -6.85 11.77 -23.08
N ASP A 121 -7.48 12.53 -23.95
CA ASP A 121 -7.27 13.83 -24.57
C ASP A 121 -8.66 14.30 -25.05
N SER A 122 -8.86 15.62 -25.12
CA SER A 122 -9.68 16.37 -26.11
C SER A 122 -11.06 15.88 -26.51
#